data_AF-A0A932FZR4-F1
#
_entry.id   AF-A0A932FZR4-F1
#
_cell.length_a   1.000
_cell.length_b   1.000
_cell.length_c   1.000
_cell.angle_alpha   90.00
_cell.angle_beta   90.00
_cell.angle_gamma   90.00
#
_symmetry.space_group_name_H-M   'P 1'
#
loop_
_entity.id
_entity.type
_entity.pdbx_description
1 polymer ?
#
loop_
_entity_poly.entity_id
_entity_poly.type
_entity_poly.pdbx_seq_one_letter_code
_entity_poly.pdbx_strand_id
1 'polypeptide(L)'
;LYVELENLGPLSLKGEKALEVSSQCSVFAEAEITTLMAEKKPIADICAGLNLSVANRLISMLYRVGVESQVIIAGGVSKNVGVVKMIEDKLGMPLASSTVDPQLLGAVGAAIFAGRLLEKRKK
;
A
#
# COMPACT_ATOMS: atom_id res chain seq x y z
N LEU A 1 3.53 16.66 7.13
CA LEU A 1 4.10 16.74 5.77
C LEU A 1 3.14 17.52 4.88
N TYR A 2 3.59 18.54 4.16
CA TYR A 2 2.76 19.25 3.17
C TYR A 2 2.89 18.57 1.80
N VAL A 3 2.42 17.34 1.70
CA VAL A 3 2.52 16.50 0.49
C VAL A 3 1.15 15.90 0.21
N GLU A 4 0.63 16.12 -0.99
CA GLU A 4 -0.60 15.49 -1.46
C GLU A 4 -0.44 13.96 -1.53
N LEU A 5 -1.54 13.24 -1.27
CA LEU A 5 -1.53 11.78 -1.13
C LEU A 5 -0.99 11.08 -2.39
N GLU A 6 -1.33 11.58 -3.57
CA GLU A 6 -0.93 11.04 -4.87
C GLU A 6 0.58 11.16 -5.09
N ASN A 7 1.22 12.13 -4.42
CA ASN A 7 2.65 12.38 -4.53
C ASN A 7 3.49 11.57 -3.53
N LEU A 8 2.89 10.99 -2.48
CA LEU A 8 3.63 10.20 -1.47
C LEU A 8 4.35 9.00 -2.08
N GLY A 9 3.70 8.29 -2.99
CA GLY A 9 4.31 7.17 -3.71
C GLY A 9 5.50 7.62 -4.57
N PRO A 10 5.30 8.47 -5.57
CA PRO A 10 6.38 8.95 -6.45
C PRO A 10 7.54 9.63 -5.71
N LEU A 11 7.27 10.39 -4.64
CA LEU A 11 8.32 11.03 -3.83
C LEU A 11 9.14 10.01 -3.05
N SER A 12 8.51 8.97 -2.50
CA SER A 12 9.22 7.92 -1.76
C SER A 12 10.25 7.17 -2.62
N LEU A 13 10.00 7.03 -3.92
CA LEU A 13 10.92 6.37 -4.86
C LEU A 13 12.13 7.24 -5.25
N LYS A 14 12.12 8.53 -4.90
CA LYS A 14 13.24 9.46 -5.12
C LYS A 14 14.16 9.57 -3.91
N GLY A 15 13.79 8.98 -2.78
CA GLY A 15 14.61 8.97 -1.58
C GLY A 15 15.88 8.16 -1.78
N GLU A 16 16.97 8.58 -1.15
CA GLU A 16 18.23 7.82 -1.16
C GLU A 16 18.16 6.64 -0.19
N LYS A 17 17.36 6.79 0.88
CA LYS A 17 17.14 5.75 1.88
C LYS A 17 15.77 5.90 2.54
N ALA A 18 15.17 4.78 2.92
CA ALA A 18 14.01 4.78 3.79
C ALA A 18 14.43 5.08 5.24
N LEU A 19 13.95 6.18 5.81
CA LEU A 19 14.16 6.45 7.24
C LEU A 19 13.32 5.47 8.06
N GLU A 20 13.88 4.99 9.16
CA GLU A 20 13.16 4.05 10.01
C GLU A 20 11.98 4.74 10.68
N VAL A 21 10.79 4.17 10.51
CA VAL A 21 9.57 4.53 11.26
C VAL A 21 9.20 3.29 12.06
N SER A 22 9.53 3.32 13.34
CA SER A 22 9.51 2.14 14.23
C SER A 22 8.09 1.75 14.65
N SER A 23 7.20 2.74 14.75
CA SER A 23 5.83 2.55 15.19
C SER A 23 4.89 2.11 14.06
N GLN A 24 4.17 1.00 14.29
CA GLN A 24 3.01 0.61 13.47
C GLN A 24 1.71 1.32 13.90
N CYS A 25 1.70 1.93 15.08
CA CYS A 25 0.60 2.75 15.57
C CYS A 25 0.63 4.11 14.86
N SER A 26 -0.44 4.47 14.15
CA SER A 26 -0.48 5.70 13.36
C SER A 26 -0.22 6.96 14.18
N VAL A 27 -0.65 7.00 15.45
CA VAL A 27 -0.43 8.15 16.36
C VAL A 27 1.05 8.31 16.69
N PHE A 28 1.76 7.21 16.96
CA PHE A 28 3.19 7.29 17.26
C PHE A 28 4.04 7.47 16.00
N ALA A 29 3.63 6.87 14.88
CA ALA A 29 4.25 7.12 13.59
C ALA A 29 4.17 8.61 13.22
N GLU A 30 3.03 9.27 13.46
CA GLU A 30 2.88 10.71 13.24
C GLU A 30 3.87 11.54 14.08
N ALA A 31 4.06 11.18 15.35
CA ALA A 31 5.02 11.83 16.23
C ALA A 31 6.47 11.66 15.71
N GLU A 32 6.85 10.45 15.30
CA GLU A 32 8.17 10.17 14.71
C GLU A 32 8.40 10.98 13.43
N ILE A 33 7.39 11.03 12.55
CA ILE A 33 7.45 11.81 11.32
C ILE A 33 7.62 13.31 11.63
N THR A 34 6.93 13.83 12.64
CA THR A 34 7.07 15.22 13.07
C THR A 34 8.49 15.52 13.55
N THR A 35 9.10 14.59 14.29
CA THR A 35 10.51 14.69 14.70
C THR A 35 11.46 14.72 13.51
N LEU A 36 11.32 13.80 12.54
CA LEU A 36 12.16 13.76 11.35
C LEU A 36 12.05 15.05 10.50
N MET A 37 10.85 15.63 10.46
CA MET A 37 10.61 16.94 9.84
C MET A 37 11.33 18.07 10.59
N ALA A 38 11.28 18.07 11.93
CA ALA A 38 11.98 19.05 12.76
C ALA A 38 13.51 18.95 12.62
N GLU A 39 14.02 17.74 12.45
CA GLU A 39 15.43 17.45 12.12
C GLU A 39 15.82 17.82 10.68
N LYS A 40 14.87 18.32 9.87
CA LYS A 40 15.06 18.69 8.46
C LYS A 40 15.59 17.55 7.59
N LYS A 41 15.17 16.31 7.88
CA LYS A 41 15.49 15.17 7.01
C LYS A 41 14.85 15.36 5.63
N PRO A 42 15.43 14.81 4.55
CA PRO A 42 14.85 14.91 3.22
C PRO A 42 13.43 14.34 3.19
N ILE A 43 12.48 15.10 2.62
CA ILE A 43 11.06 14.69 2.54
C ILE A 43 10.91 13.35 1.80
N ALA A 44 11.69 13.14 0.74
CA ALA A 44 11.66 11.89 -0.04
C ALA A 44 12.05 10.68 0.83
N ASP A 45 13.07 10.82 1.69
CA ASP A 45 13.51 9.76 2.61
C ASP A 45 12.48 9.48 3.71
N ILE A 46 11.80 10.54 4.21
CA ILE A 46 10.68 10.40 5.16
C ILE A 46 9.51 9.66 4.50
N CYS A 47 9.13 10.03 3.27
CA CYS A 47 8.09 9.34 2.50
C CYS A 47 8.46 7.87 2.24
N ALA A 48 9.73 7.58 1.97
CA ALA A 48 10.24 6.21 1.84
C ALA A 48 10.09 5.42 3.14
N GLY A 49 10.41 6.03 4.28
CA GLY A 49 10.18 5.43 5.60
C GLY A 49 8.71 5.10 5.88
N LEU A 50 7.83 6.05 5.60
CA LEU A 50 6.39 5.89 5.79
C LEU A 50 5.81 4.76 4.92
N ASN A 51 6.11 4.76 3.63
CA ASN A 51 5.66 3.70 2.71
C ASN A 51 6.24 2.33 3.09
N LEU A 52 7.48 2.29 3.58
CA LEU A 52 8.12 1.05 4.03
C LEU A 52 7.44 0.50 5.29
N SER A 53 7.05 1.35 6.23
CA SER A 53 6.29 0.93 7.41
C SER A 53 4.96 0.27 7.02
N VAL A 54 4.22 0.88 6.07
CA VAL A 54 2.99 0.30 5.52
C VAL A 54 3.25 -1.04 4.82
N ALA A 55 4.25 -1.09 3.94
CA ALA A 55 4.61 -2.31 3.22
C ALA A 55 5.01 -3.45 4.18
N ASN A 56 5.82 -3.17 5.20
CA ASN A 56 6.21 -4.15 6.23
C ASN A 56 5.01 -4.75 6.95
N ARG A 57 4.01 -3.92 7.29
CA ARG A 57 2.78 -4.39 7.93
C ARG A 57 2.00 -5.33 7.01
N LEU A 58 1.83 -4.98 5.75
CA LEU A 58 1.11 -5.79 4.76
C LEU A 58 1.83 -7.13 4.52
N ILE A 59 3.15 -7.11 4.35
CA ILE A 59 3.98 -8.30 4.17
C ILE A 59 3.91 -9.23 5.38
N SER A 60 3.99 -8.68 6.60
CA SER A 60 3.85 -9.46 7.83
C SER A 60 2.50 -10.19 7.91
N MET A 61 1.42 -9.53 7.52
CA MET A 61 0.09 -10.15 7.47
C MET A 61 -0.01 -11.21 6.37
N LEU A 62 0.57 -10.94 5.21
CA LEU A 62 0.59 -11.87 4.07
C LEU A 62 1.38 -13.15 4.39
N TYR A 63 2.56 -13.06 5.00
CA TYR A 63 3.34 -14.24 5.37
C TYR A 63 2.64 -15.14 6.40
N ARG A 64 1.74 -14.59 7.22
CA ARG A 64 0.96 -15.39 8.19
C ARG A 64 -0.10 -16.27 7.52
N VAL A 65 -0.57 -15.90 6.32
CA VAL A 65 -1.57 -16.67 5.57
C VAL A 65 -0.95 -17.52 4.46
N GLY A 66 0.34 -17.32 4.15
CA GLY A 66 1.05 -17.97 3.05
C GLY A 66 1.06 -17.12 1.78
N VAL A 67 2.16 -17.21 1.03
CA VAL A 67 2.34 -16.50 -0.25
C VAL A 67 2.20 -17.48 -1.39
N GLU A 68 1.30 -17.19 -2.31
CA GLU A 68 1.10 -17.94 -3.56
C GLU A 68 1.78 -17.24 -4.73
N SER A 69 1.92 -17.95 -5.85
CA SER A 69 2.62 -17.46 -7.06
C SER A 69 2.03 -16.20 -7.72
N GLN A 70 0.79 -15.81 -7.37
CA GLN A 70 0.17 -14.58 -7.83
C GLN A 70 -0.44 -13.81 -6.67
N VAL A 71 0.05 -12.58 -6.47
CA VAL A 71 -0.44 -11.68 -5.43
C VAL A 71 -0.93 -10.40 -6.08
N ILE A 72 -2.14 -9.98 -5.72
CA ILE A 72 -2.72 -8.69 -6.12
C ILE A 72 -3.02 -7.86 -4.88
N ILE A 73 -2.81 -6.54 -4.98
CA ILE A 73 -3.23 -5.58 -3.96
C ILE A 73 -4.48 -4.83 -4.46
N ALA A 74 -5.53 -4.83 -3.65
CA ALA A 74 -6.78 -4.10 -3.92
C ALA A 74 -6.96 -2.92 -2.95
N GLY A 75 -7.84 -1.98 -3.30
CA GLY A 75 -8.11 -0.77 -2.51
C GLY A 75 -7.18 0.40 -2.86
N GLY A 76 -7.38 1.56 -2.24
CA GLY A 76 -6.69 2.80 -2.62
C GLY A 76 -5.16 2.78 -2.50
N VAL A 77 -4.62 2.03 -1.53
CA VAL A 77 -3.16 1.92 -1.29
C VAL A 77 -2.43 1.29 -2.48
N SER A 78 -3.11 0.47 -3.29
CA SER A 78 -2.55 -0.09 -4.53
C SER A 78 -2.10 0.99 -5.54
N LYS A 79 -2.64 2.21 -5.46
CA LYS A 79 -2.27 3.35 -6.31
C LYS A 79 -0.98 4.03 -5.85
N ASN A 80 -0.54 3.76 -4.62
CA ASN A 80 0.74 4.23 -4.11
C ASN A 80 1.86 3.34 -4.65
N VAL A 81 2.50 3.81 -5.73
CA VAL A 81 3.61 3.11 -6.40
C VAL A 81 4.79 2.81 -5.48
N GLY A 82 5.00 3.61 -4.42
CA GLY A 82 6.05 3.38 -3.44
C GLY A 82 5.78 2.13 -2.61
N VAL A 83 4.57 2.00 -2.08
CA VAL A 83 4.15 0.81 -1.33
C VAL A 83 4.16 -0.43 -2.21
N VAL A 84 3.61 -0.34 -3.44
CA VAL A 84 3.62 -1.44 -4.41
C VAL A 84 5.04 -1.94 -4.64
N LYS A 85 5.96 -1.02 -4.98
CA LYS A 85 7.36 -1.37 -5.27
C LYS A 85 8.04 -2.03 -4.08
N MET A 86 7.85 -1.50 -2.87
CA MET A 86 8.43 -2.07 -1.65
C MET A 86 7.89 -3.47 -1.30
N ILE A 87 6.63 -3.75 -1.64
CA ILE A 87 6.04 -5.08 -1.50
C ILE A 87 6.66 -6.03 -2.53
N GLU A 88 6.74 -5.63 -3.80
CA GLU A 88 7.36 -6.42 -4.86
C GLU A 88 8.81 -6.78 -4.53
N ASP A 89 9.59 -5.80 -4.06
CA ASP A 89 10.99 -6.01 -3.66
C ASP A 89 11.13 -6.99 -2.50
N LYS A 90 10.17 -7.01 -1.56
CA LYS A 90 10.14 -7.95 -0.42
C LYS A 90 9.65 -9.34 -0.78
N LEU A 91 8.76 -9.46 -1.76
CA LEU A 91 8.26 -10.74 -2.25
C LEU A 91 9.19 -11.36 -3.30
N GLY A 92 10.07 -10.57 -3.92
CA GLY A 92 10.92 -11.02 -5.01
C GLY A 92 10.14 -11.34 -6.29
N MET A 93 8.92 -10.82 -6.43
CA MET A 93 8.06 -11.02 -7.59
C MET A 93 7.16 -9.81 -7.83
N PRO A 94 6.76 -9.53 -9.08
CA PRO A 94 5.84 -8.45 -9.38
C PRO A 94 4.43 -8.75 -8.85
N LEU A 95 3.70 -7.70 -8.46
CA LEU A 95 2.28 -7.84 -8.15
C LEU A 95 1.47 -7.98 -9.44
N ALA A 96 0.46 -8.83 -9.42
CA ALA A 96 -0.49 -8.96 -10.50
C ALA A 96 -1.29 -7.66 -10.68
N SER A 97 -1.59 -7.32 -11.93
CA SER A 97 -2.40 -6.16 -12.29
C SER A 97 -3.82 -6.58 -12.71
N SER A 98 -4.75 -5.64 -12.62
CA SER A 98 -6.15 -5.79 -13.03
C SER A 98 -6.49 -4.77 -14.10
N THR A 99 -7.37 -5.13 -15.03
CA THR A 99 -7.93 -4.19 -16.02
C THR A 99 -8.95 -3.22 -15.39
N VAL A 100 -9.42 -3.53 -14.19
CA VAL A 100 -10.30 -2.69 -13.37
C VAL A 100 -9.46 -1.93 -12.36
N ASP A 101 -9.80 -0.65 -12.13
CA ASP A 101 -9.21 0.14 -11.05
C ASP A 101 -9.22 -0.67 -9.73
N PRO A 102 -8.04 -0.96 -9.14
CA PRO A 102 -7.95 -1.74 -7.91
C PRO A 102 -8.79 -1.21 -6.73
N GLN A 103 -9.07 0.09 -6.69
CA GLN A 103 -9.92 0.71 -5.68
C GLN A 103 -11.40 0.33 -5.84
N LEU A 104 -11.82 -0.04 -7.05
CA LEU A 104 -13.20 -0.40 -7.38
C LEU A 104 -13.47 -1.92 -7.34
N LEU A 105 -12.44 -2.75 -7.15
CA LEU A 105 -12.57 -4.22 -7.18
C LEU A 105 -13.63 -4.74 -6.21
N GLY A 106 -13.76 -4.16 -5.02
CA GLY A 106 -14.80 -4.53 -4.06
C GLY A 106 -16.22 -4.24 -4.58
N ALA A 107 -16.43 -3.08 -5.22
CA ALA A 107 -17.72 -2.72 -5.81
C ALA A 107 -18.06 -3.61 -7.01
N VAL A 108 -17.07 -3.93 -7.85
CA VAL A 108 -17.24 -4.87 -8.97
C VAL A 108 -17.60 -6.27 -8.45
N GLY A 109 -16.93 -6.75 -7.41
CA GLY A 109 -17.26 -8.02 -6.75
C GLY A 109 -18.70 -8.05 -6.24
N ALA A 110 -19.16 -6.96 -5.60
CA ALA A 110 -20.54 -6.83 -5.15
C ALA A 110 -21.55 -6.86 -6.30
N ALA A 111 -21.28 -6.16 -7.41
CA ALA A 111 -22.14 -6.15 -8.59
C ALA A 111 -22.25 -7.54 -9.24
N ILE A 112 -21.13 -8.26 -9.40
CA ILE A 112 -21.11 -9.63 -9.91
C ILE A 112 -21.92 -10.57 -8.99
N PHE A 113 -21.73 -10.43 -7.67
CA PHE A 113 -22.46 -11.24 -6.69
C PHE A 113 -23.97 -11.01 -6.77
N ALA A 114 -24.41 -9.75 -6.83
CA ALA A 114 -25.81 -9.39 -6.99
C ALA A 114 -26.41 -9.97 -8.30
N GLY A 115 -25.68 -9.88 -9.42
CA GLY A 115 -26.09 -10.48 -10.69
C GLY A 115 -26.34 -12.00 -10.58
N ARG A 116 -25.40 -12.73 -9.96
CA ARG A 116 -25.54 -14.18 -9.73
C ARG A 116 -26.73 -14.54 -8.85
N LEU A 117 -27.04 -13.71 -7.85
CA LEU A 117 -28.21 -13.91 -6.99
C LEU A 117 -29.53 -13.75 -7.76
N LEU A 118 -29.60 -12.76 -8.66
CA LEU A 118 -30.78 -12.55 -9.50
C LEU A 118 -30.99 -13.69 -10.49
N GLU A 119 -29.92 -14.22 -11.09
CA GLU A 119 -29.99 -15.38 -11.99
C GLU A 119 -30.49 -16.64 -11.26
N LYS A 120 -30.03 -16.88 -10.02
CA LYS A 120 -30.49 -18.00 -9.20
C LYS A 120 -31.98 -17.89 -8.81
N ARG A 121 -32.50 -16.67 -8.62
CA ARG A 121 -33.92 -16.45 -8.30
C ARG A 121 -34.87 -16.60 -9.49
N LYS A 122 -34.36 -16.59 -10.72
CA LYS A 122 -35.13 -16.80 -11.95
C LYS A 122 -35.29 -18.29 -12.31
N LYS A 123 -34.54 -19.17 -11.65
CA LYS A 123 -34.71 -20.63 -11.71
C LYS A 123 -35.59 -21.09 -10.56
#